data_AF-A0A354XEN4-F1
#
_entry.id   AF-A0A354XEN4-F1
#
_cell.length_a   1.000
_cell.length_b   1.000
_cell.length_c   1.000
_cell.angle_alpha   90.00
_cell.angle_beta   90.00
_cell.angle_gamma   90.00
#
_symmetry.space_group_name_H-M   'P 1'
#
loop_
_entity.id
_entity.type
_entity.pdbx_description
1 polymer ?
#
loop_
_entity_poly.entity_id
_entity_poly.type
_entity_poly.pdbx_seq_one_letter_code
_entity_poly.pdbx_strand_id
1 'polypeptide(L)'
;MPRKKRDSVATPGGFLALPKLLMEQRDFRELSPSALKVLMVLAAQYNGRNNGDLSATHSMMEDWGGMAKATLAKALRELQDRELIIKTRENRHGREGARCALFALTWQTIDDCPGKDLEMPPSIIPRRKLSRG
;
A
#
# COMPACT_ATOMS: atom_id res chain seq x y z
N MET A 1 -38.37 -3.50 -4.46
CA MET A 1 -38.24 -2.93 -3.10
C MET A 1 -37.09 -1.93 -3.10
N PRO A 2 -37.27 -0.69 -2.62
CA PRO A 2 -36.15 0.25 -2.51
C PRO A 2 -35.19 -0.25 -1.41
N ARG A 3 -33.90 -0.39 -1.75
CA ARG A 3 -32.86 -0.70 -0.75
C ARG A 3 -32.84 0.42 0.27
N LYS A 4 -33.17 0.11 1.53
CA LYS A 4 -33.02 1.01 2.67
C LYS A 4 -31.54 1.41 2.74
N LYS A 5 -31.24 2.69 2.47
CA LYS A 5 -29.90 3.25 2.68
C LYS A 5 -29.57 3.00 4.16
N ARG A 6 -28.54 2.20 4.43
CA ARG A 6 -28.01 2.09 5.79
C ARG A 6 -27.49 3.47 6.16
N ASP A 7 -27.95 3.99 7.29
CA ASP A 7 -27.34 5.17 7.90
C ASP A 7 -25.90 4.80 8.24
N SER A 8 -24.99 5.15 7.34
CA SER A 8 -23.57 4.98 7.59
C SER A 8 -23.19 6.05 8.60
N VAL A 9 -22.93 5.65 9.84
CA VAL A 9 -22.22 6.51 10.78
C VAL A 9 -20.89 6.86 10.11
N ALA A 10 -20.69 8.13 9.81
CA ALA A 10 -19.46 8.60 9.20
C ALA A 10 -18.35 8.49 10.25
N THR A 11 -17.50 7.47 10.13
CA THR A 11 -16.31 7.34 10.97
C THR A 11 -15.34 8.47 10.63
N PRO A 12 -14.97 9.34 11.59
CA PRO A 12 -13.94 10.35 11.35
C PRO A 12 -12.65 9.71 10.84
N GLY A 13 -12.09 10.23 9.76
CA GLY A 13 -10.89 9.65 9.11
C GLY A 13 -11.15 8.49 8.14
N GLY A 14 -12.41 8.03 8.00
CA GLY A 14 -12.77 6.97 7.06
C GLY A 14 -12.45 5.56 7.59
N PHE A 15 -12.29 4.61 6.67
CA PHE A 15 -11.98 3.22 6.99
C PHE A 15 -11.01 2.63 5.96
N LEU A 16 -10.18 1.68 6.40
CA LEU A 16 -9.36 0.88 5.50
C LEU A 16 -10.19 -0.30 4.96
N ALA A 17 -10.49 -0.28 3.67
CA ALA A 17 -11.14 -1.40 2.99
C ALA A 17 -10.12 -2.46 2.56
N LEU A 18 -10.00 -3.55 3.34
CA LEU A 18 -9.21 -4.72 2.96
C LEU A 18 -10.11 -5.83 2.42
N PRO A 19 -9.98 -6.25 1.14
CA PRO A 19 -10.83 -7.29 0.58
C PRO A 19 -10.64 -8.63 1.32
N LYS A 20 -11.73 -9.26 1.75
CA LYS A 20 -11.67 -10.58 2.40
C LYS A 20 -11.02 -11.64 1.51
N LEU A 21 -11.27 -11.59 0.19
CA LEU A 21 -10.63 -12.49 -0.77
C LEU A 21 -9.10 -12.35 -0.78
N LEU A 22 -8.56 -11.14 -0.57
CA LEU A 22 -7.12 -10.96 -0.43
C LEU A 22 -6.62 -11.62 0.86
N MET A 23 -7.34 -11.43 1.98
CA MET A 23 -6.99 -12.04 3.27
C MET A 23 -7.12 -13.57 3.28
N GLU A 24 -7.88 -14.14 2.35
CA GLU A 24 -8.00 -15.57 2.15
C GLU A 24 -6.78 -16.18 1.43
N GLN A 25 -6.03 -15.36 0.67
CA GLN A 25 -4.88 -15.83 -0.10
C GLN A 25 -3.67 -16.11 0.80
N ARG A 26 -2.91 -17.15 0.44
CA ARG A 26 -1.71 -17.59 1.17
C ARG A 26 -0.68 -16.48 1.32
N ASP A 27 -0.49 -15.68 0.26
CA ASP A 27 0.43 -14.54 0.23
C ASP A 27 0.14 -13.50 1.32
N PHE A 28 -1.13 -13.34 1.72
CA PHE A 28 -1.49 -12.46 2.83
C PHE A 28 -1.35 -13.17 4.18
N ARG A 29 -1.85 -14.41 4.30
CA ARG A 29 -1.90 -15.15 5.57
C ARG A 29 -0.53 -15.48 6.15
N GLU A 30 0.48 -15.63 5.29
CA GLU A 30 1.83 -16.00 5.69
C GLU A 30 2.77 -14.81 5.88
N LEU A 31 2.24 -13.57 5.86
CA LEU A 31 3.06 -12.39 6.09
C LEU A 31 3.75 -12.44 7.45
N SER A 32 5.02 -12.07 7.46
CA SER A 32 5.69 -11.76 8.71
C SER A 32 4.98 -10.61 9.45
N PRO A 33 5.03 -10.55 10.79
CA PRO A 33 4.42 -9.45 11.54
C PRO A 33 4.93 -8.06 11.11
N SER A 34 6.21 -7.96 10.70
CA SER A 34 6.75 -6.70 10.18
C SER A 34 6.18 -6.34 8.82
N ALA A 35 6.04 -7.30 7.90
CA ALA A 35 5.43 -7.06 6.59
C ALA A 35 3.95 -6.68 6.72
N LEU A 36 3.19 -7.33 7.61
CA LEU A 36 1.82 -6.94 7.89
C LEU A 36 1.72 -5.51 8.43
N LYS A 37 2.59 -5.11 9.37
CA LYS A 37 2.63 -3.75 9.90
C LYS A 37 2.93 -2.72 8.80
N VAL A 38 3.93 -2.97 7.95
CA VAL A 38 4.27 -2.09 6.82
C VAL A 38 3.13 -2.01 5.81
N LEU A 39 2.44 -3.11 5.53
CA LEU A 39 1.28 -3.11 4.65
C LEU A 39 0.16 -2.21 5.20
N MET A 40 -0.08 -2.24 6.51
CA MET A 40 -1.08 -1.36 7.15
C MET A 40 -0.67 0.11 7.08
N VAL A 41 0.62 0.44 7.23
CA VAL A 41 1.15 1.81 7.08
C VAL A 41 0.89 2.34 5.66
N LEU A 42 1.18 1.54 4.64
CA LEU A 42 0.92 1.90 3.25
C LEU A 42 -0.58 2.02 2.99
N ALA A 43 -1.37 1.05 3.47
CA ALA A 43 -2.80 1.02 3.22
C ALA A 43 -3.56 2.16 3.93
N ALA A 44 -3.08 2.61 5.09
CA ALA A 44 -3.66 3.76 5.80
C ALA A 44 -3.46 5.11 5.06
N GLN A 45 -2.44 5.22 4.20
CA GLN A 45 -2.23 6.40 3.35
C GLN A 45 -3.16 6.44 2.14
N TYR A 46 -3.70 5.29 1.72
CA TYR A 46 -4.51 5.20 0.52
C TYR A 46 -5.87 5.88 0.71
N ASN A 47 -6.19 6.83 -0.18
CA ASN A 47 -7.41 7.65 -0.11
C ASN A 47 -8.32 7.50 -1.34
N GLY A 48 -8.06 6.51 -2.20
CA GLY A 48 -8.85 6.24 -3.41
C GLY A 48 -8.36 6.96 -4.68
N ARG A 49 -7.35 7.82 -4.57
CA ARG A 49 -6.83 8.62 -5.71
C ARG A 49 -5.32 8.88 -5.64
N ASN A 50 -4.60 8.11 -4.83
CA ASN A 50 -3.15 8.23 -4.63
C ASN A 50 -2.42 6.87 -4.62
N ASN A 51 -3.02 5.80 -5.15
CA ASN A 51 -2.36 4.51 -5.20
C ASN A 51 -1.22 4.56 -6.23
N GLY A 52 0.01 4.59 -5.75
CA GLY A 52 1.18 4.96 -6.53
C GLY A 52 2.05 6.00 -5.81
N ASP A 53 1.46 6.72 -4.84
CA ASP A 53 2.12 7.68 -3.96
C ASP A 53 2.03 7.25 -2.49
N LEU A 54 2.28 5.96 -2.23
CA LEU A 54 2.34 5.41 -0.87
C LEU A 54 3.81 5.21 -0.49
N SER A 55 4.19 5.50 0.74
CA SER A 55 5.58 5.29 1.18
C SER A 55 5.67 4.75 2.59
N ALA A 56 6.74 4.01 2.89
CA ALA A 56 7.05 3.58 4.24
C ALA A 56 8.52 3.89 4.51
N THR A 57 8.79 5.04 5.13
CA THR A 57 10.13 5.46 5.52
C THR A 57 10.40 5.11 6.98
N HIS A 58 11.68 5.12 7.38
CA HIS A 58 12.03 4.92 8.79
C HIS A 58 11.36 5.95 9.70
N SER A 59 11.32 7.22 9.29
CA SER A 59 10.66 8.29 10.06
C SER A 59 9.15 8.05 10.17
N MET A 60 8.47 7.63 9.10
CA MET A 60 7.05 7.27 9.17
C MET A 60 6.81 6.11 10.13
N MET A 61 7.74 5.15 10.20
CA MET A 61 7.60 4.02 11.12
C MET A 61 7.73 4.45 12.58
N GLU A 62 8.38 5.58 12.91
CA GLU A 62 8.47 6.10 14.28
C GLU A 62 7.08 6.45 14.82
N ASP A 63 6.23 7.08 14.01
CA ASP A 63 4.82 7.37 14.34
C ASP A 63 3.97 6.11 14.52
N TRP A 64 4.42 4.98 13.98
CA TRP A 64 3.77 3.67 14.10
C TRP A 64 4.41 2.80 15.19
N GLY A 65 5.16 3.37 16.13
CA GLY A 65 5.82 2.65 17.23
C GLY A 65 7.15 2.01 16.84
N GLY A 66 7.81 2.54 15.82
CA GLY A 66 9.17 2.20 15.40
C GLY A 66 9.29 0.91 14.57
N MET A 67 10.38 0.88 13.78
CA MET A 67 10.91 -0.31 13.11
C MET A 67 12.36 -0.07 12.65
N ALA A 68 13.26 -1.00 12.95
CA ALA A 68 14.64 -0.91 12.47
C ALA A 68 14.71 -0.87 10.92
N LYS A 69 15.63 -0.07 10.37
CA LYS A 69 15.81 0.09 8.90
C LYS A 69 15.95 -1.23 8.15
N ALA A 70 16.74 -2.17 8.68
CA ALA A 70 16.94 -3.48 8.07
C ALA A 70 15.65 -4.32 8.05
N THR A 71 14.85 -4.25 9.11
CA THR A 71 13.54 -4.93 9.20
C THR A 71 12.53 -4.33 8.23
N LEU A 72 12.47 -3.00 8.15
CA LEU A 72 11.63 -2.29 7.18
C LEU A 72 11.98 -2.68 5.74
N ALA A 73 13.28 -2.73 5.39
CA ALA A 73 13.73 -3.13 4.08
C ALA A 73 13.34 -4.59 3.75
N LYS A 74 13.47 -5.52 4.71
CA LYS A 74 13.03 -6.92 4.55
C LYS A 74 11.52 -7.03 4.38
N ALA A 75 10.74 -6.28 5.18
CA ALA A 75 9.29 -6.24 5.11
C ALA A 75 8.80 -5.71 3.75
N LEU A 76 9.37 -4.61 3.25
CA LEU A 76 9.05 -4.09 1.91
C LEU A 76 9.42 -5.07 0.80
N ARG A 77 10.54 -5.80 0.94
CA ARG A 77 10.92 -6.86 0.00
C ARG A 77 9.91 -7.99 0.01
N GLU A 78 9.54 -8.51 1.18
CA GLU A 78 8.54 -9.58 1.31
C GLU A 78 7.20 -9.19 0.67
N LEU A 79 6.72 -7.96 0.88
CA LEU A 79 5.47 -7.49 0.27
C LEU A 79 5.53 -7.41 -1.26
N GLN A 80 6.71 -7.10 -1.82
CA GLN A 80 6.94 -7.11 -3.27
C GLN A 80 7.04 -8.54 -3.81
N ASP A 81 7.81 -9.41 -3.14
CA ASP A 81 7.99 -10.82 -3.53
C ASP A 81 6.65 -11.59 -3.52
N ARG A 82 5.74 -11.21 -2.62
CA ARG A 82 4.38 -11.78 -2.50
C ARG A 82 3.34 -11.04 -3.36
N GLU A 83 3.76 -10.07 -4.19
CA GLU A 83 2.91 -9.29 -5.08
C GLU A 83 1.72 -8.61 -4.40
N LEU A 84 1.91 -8.14 -3.16
CA LEU A 84 0.91 -7.36 -2.42
C LEU A 84 1.10 -5.85 -2.61
N ILE A 85 2.35 -5.44 -2.84
CA ILE A 85 2.70 -4.08 -3.27
C ILE A 85 3.58 -4.14 -4.51
N ILE A 86 3.56 -3.07 -5.29
CA ILE A 86 4.51 -2.83 -6.36
C ILE A 86 5.20 -1.50 -6.13
N LYS A 87 6.51 -1.43 -6.40
CA LYS A 87 7.23 -0.16 -6.34
C LYS A 87 6.92 0.66 -7.58
N THR A 88 6.43 1.88 -7.39
CA THR A 88 6.04 2.82 -8.44
C THR A 88 7.10 3.89 -8.70
N ARG A 89 8.05 4.08 -7.79
CA ARG A 89 9.21 4.95 -7.94
C ARG A 89 10.38 4.44 -7.11
N GLU A 90 11.58 4.48 -7.67
CA GLU A 90 12.80 4.14 -6.94
C GLU A 90 13.19 5.21 -5.92
N ASN A 91 13.77 4.75 -4.80
CA ASN A 91 14.44 5.67 -3.89
C ASN A 91 15.76 6.11 -4.51
N ARG A 92 16.07 7.40 -4.39
CA ARG A 92 17.36 7.97 -4.82
C ARG A 92 17.99 8.67 -3.64
N HIS A 93 19.30 8.51 -3.48
CA HIS A 93 20.11 9.32 -2.60
C HIS A 93 21.35 9.74 -3.37
N GLY A 94 21.54 11.03 -3.60
CA GLY A 94 22.66 11.53 -4.39
C GLY A 94 22.80 13.05 -4.33
N ARG A 95 23.70 13.59 -5.16
CA ARG A 95 24.00 15.04 -5.22
C ARG A 95 22.79 15.90 -5.53
N GLU A 96 21.87 15.38 -6.34
CA GLU A 96 20.61 16.03 -6.72
C GLU A 96 19.49 15.84 -5.69
N GLY A 97 19.82 15.43 -4.46
CA GLY A 97 18.88 15.25 -3.37
C GLY A 97 18.45 13.81 -3.13
N ALA A 98 17.60 13.66 -2.10
CA ALA A 98 17.06 12.39 -1.66
C ALA A 98 15.56 12.32 -1.94
N ARG A 99 15.08 11.19 -2.46
CA ARG A 99 13.65 10.87 -2.55
C ARG A 99 13.38 9.47 -2.07
N CYS A 100 12.26 9.27 -1.40
CA CYS A 100 11.80 7.96 -0.96
C CYS A 100 11.26 7.15 -2.14
N ALA A 101 11.29 5.83 -1.98
CA ALA A 101 10.57 4.92 -2.86
C ALA A 101 9.06 5.12 -2.65
N LEU A 102 8.31 4.98 -3.73
CA LEU A 102 6.84 4.97 -3.70
C LEU A 102 6.33 3.59 -4.08
N PHE A 103 5.13 3.27 -3.60
CA PHE A 103 4.49 1.99 -3.77
C PHE A 103 3.00 2.14 -4.10
N ALA A 104 2.43 1.08 -4.65
CA ALA A 104 1.00 0.90 -4.88
C ALA A 104 0.55 -0.47 -4.35
N LEU A 105 -0.67 -0.53 -3.82
CA LEU A 105 -1.37 -1.77 -3.46
C LEU A 105 -1.82 -2.47 -4.75
N THR A 106 -1.48 -3.76 -4.91
CA THR A 106 -1.69 -4.47 -6.19
C THR A 106 -3.15 -4.82 -6.47
N TRP A 107 -4.01 -4.86 -5.45
CA TRP A 107 -5.46 -5.09 -5.58
C TRP A 107 -6.26 -3.81 -5.85
N GLN A 108 -5.58 -2.68 -6.03
CA GLN A 108 -6.16 -1.40 -6.42
C GLN A 108 -5.59 -0.97 -7.79
N THR A 109 -6.28 -0.05 -8.47
CA THR A 109 -5.78 0.63 -9.68
C THR A 109 -4.60 1.53 -9.34
N ILE A 110 -3.71 1.83 -10.30
CA ILE A 110 -2.61 2.79 -10.08
C ILE A 110 -3.07 4.15 -10.59
N ASP A 111 -2.98 5.16 -9.75
CA ASP A 111 -3.39 6.53 -10.04
C ASP A 111 -2.24 7.35 -10.65
N ASP A 112 -2.56 8.43 -11.34
CA ASP A 112 -1.59 9.28 -12.07
C ASP A 112 -0.64 10.08 -11.18
N CYS A 113 -0.99 10.27 -9.91
CA CYS A 113 -0.17 10.94 -8.88
C CYS A 113 0.72 12.10 -9.42
N PRO A 114 0.13 13.22 -9.89
CA PRO A 114 0.88 14.31 -10.51
C PRO A 114 2.00 14.86 -9.63
N GLY A 115 3.16 15.13 -10.23
CA GLY A 115 4.35 15.65 -9.53
C GLY A 115 5.09 14.64 -8.66
N LYS A 116 4.76 13.34 -8.77
CA LYS A 116 5.44 12.26 -8.03
C LYS A 116 6.51 11.53 -8.83
N ASP A 117 6.64 11.80 -10.13
CA ASP A 117 7.62 11.16 -11.02
C ASP A 117 7.55 9.64 -10.93
N LEU A 118 6.35 9.08 -11.10
CA LEU A 118 6.17 7.62 -11.14
C LEU A 118 6.95 7.05 -12.33
N GLU A 119 7.64 5.95 -12.10
CA GLU A 119 8.42 5.22 -13.11
C GLU A 119 7.57 4.19 -13.86
N MET A 120 6.26 4.17 -13.59
CA MET A 120 5.29 3.34 -14.27
C MET A 120 4.00 4.11 -14.56
N PRO A 121 3.30 3.79 -15.67
CA PRO A 121 2.08 4.49 -16.03
C PRO A 121 0.91 4.15 -15.09
N PRO A 122 -0.12 5.02 -15.04
CA PRO A 122 -1.37 4.74 -14.36
C PRO A 122 -2.04 3.48 -14.94
N SER A 123 -2.88 2.82 -14.14
CA SER A 123 -3.59 1.61 -14.56
C SER A 123 -5.03 1.64 -14.11
N ILE A 124 -5.96 1.44 -15.04
CA ILE A 124 -7.40 1.32 -14.78
C ILE A 124 -7.83 -0.10 -14.37
N ILE A 125 -6.90 -1.06 -14.36
CA ILE A 125 -7.14 -2.45 -13.91
C ILE A 125 -6.17 -2.75 -12.74
N PRO A 126 -6.63 -3.31 -11.62
CA PRO A 126 -5.75 -3.80 -10.57
C PRO A 126 -4.80 -4.88 -11.09
N ARG A 127 -3.53 -4.85 -10.66
CA ARG A 127 -2.54 -5.84 -11.11
C ARG A 127 -2.81 -7.24 -10.54
N ARG A 128 -3.40 -7.31 -9.35
CA ARG A 128 -3.78 -8.55 -8.68
C ARG A 128 -5.26 -8.84 -8.89
N LYS A 129 -5.57 -9.96 -9.54
CA LYS A 129 -6.94 -10.48 -9.59
C LYS A 129 -7.26 -11.20 -8.28
N LEU A 130 -8.38 -10.83 -7.65
CA LEU A 130 -8.87 -11.51 -6.46
C LEU A 130 -9.88 -12.58 -6.88
N SER A 131 -9.54 -13.84 -6.64
CA SER A 131 -10.43 -14.99 -6.82
C SER A 131 -10.32 -15.90 -5.61
N ARG A 132 -11.39 -16.66 -5.35
CA ARG A 132 -11.28 -17.82 -4.46
C ARG A 132 -10.38 -18.85 -5.17
N GLY A 133 -9.39 -19.36 -4.44
CA GLY A 133 -8.56 -20.48 -4.87
C GLY A 133 -9.33 -21.78 -4.84
#